data_AF-A0A1I1XX45-F1
#
_entry.id   AF-A0A1I1XX45-F1
#
_cell.length_a   1.000
_cell.length_b   1.000
_cell.length_c   1.000
_cell.angle_alpha   90.00
_cell.angle_beta   90.00
_cell.angle_gamma   90.00
#
_symmetry.space_group_name_H-M   'P 1'
#
loop_
_entity.id
_entity.type
_entity.pdbx_description
1 polymer ?
#
loop_
_entity_poly.entity_id
_entity_poly.type
_entity_poly.pdbx_seq_one_letter_code
_entity_poly.pdbx_strand_id
1 'polypeptide(L)'
;MSFFIYEPDLIVQEDISETLSELFSDCSIRLFDSVDELFETLAAYTEPAVAIVARPTVCLFARLMDPTKLAQNVRFVVIGGGSKVSQPLPGWMQMVPLPFDTTMLISAIRTAISDLR
;
A
#
# COMPACT_ATOMS: atom_id res chain seq x y z
N MET A 1 2.56 -5.57 13.56
CA MET A 1 2.14 -5.33 12.15
C MET A 1 2.47 -3.89 11.83
N SER A 2 2.86 -3.61 10.59
CA SER A 2 3.35 -2.28 10.20
C SER A 2 2.70 -1.79 8.92
N PHE A 3 2.46 -0.48 8.85
CA PHE A 3 2.05 0.24 7.65
C PHE A 3 3.25 0.97 7.06
N PHE A 4 3.43 0.82 5.75
CA PHE A 4 4.43 1.54 4.98
C PHE A 4 3.71 2.42 3.97
N ILE A 5 3.96 3.72 3.97
CA ILE A 5 3.15 4.67 3.19
C ILE A 5 4.05 5.45 2.25
N TYR A 6 3.83 5.26 0.94
CA TYR A 6 4.33 6.15 -0.09
C TYR A 6 3.15 6.88 -0.74
N GLU A 7 3.11 8.19 -0.55
CA GLU A 7 2.15 9.10 -1.17
C GLU A 7 2.87 10.41 -1.52
N PRO A 8 3.03 10.77 -2.80
CA PRO A 8 3.81 11.94 -3.18
C PRO A 8 3.19 13.31 -2.81
N ASP A 9 1.97 13.34 -2.27
CA ASP A 9 1.36 14.55 -1.73
C ASP A 9 1.41 14.46 -0.20
N LEU A 10 2.23 15.30 0.41
CA LEU A 10 2.50 15.25 1.84
C LEU A 10 1.24 15.46 2.68
N ILE A 11 0.28 16.27 2.21
CA ILE A 11 -0.98 16.48 2.93
C ILE A 11 -1.79 15.18 2.95
N VAL A 12 -1.89 14.51 1.80
CA VAL A 12 -2.59 13.23 1.70
C VAL A 12 -1.84 12.14 2.48
N GLN A 13 -0.50 12.15 2.48
CA GLN A 13 0.31 11.21 3.24
C GLN A 13 0.08 11.37 4.75
N GLU A 14 0.07 12.61 5.25
CA GLU A 14 -0.23 12.94 6.63
C GLU A 14 -1.65 12.49 7.00
N ASP A 15 -2.66 12.84 6.20
CA ASP A 15 -4.07 12.44 6.42
C ASP A 15 -4.23 10.91 6.52
N ILE A 16 -3.58 10.16 5.62
CA ILE A 16 -3.59 8.69 5.67
C ILE A 16 -2.92 8.20 6.96
N SER A 17 -1.77 8.76 7.33
CA SER A 17 -1.02 8.34 8.51
C SER A 17 -1.79 8.58 9.80
N GLU A 18 -2.44 9.75 9.94
CA GLU A 18 -3.26 10.10 11.10
C GLU A 18 -4.45 9.16 11.20
N THR A 19 -5.19 8.99 10.10
CA THR A 19 -6.32 8.06 10.03
C THR A 19 -5.94 6.64 10.47
N LEU A 20 -4.79 6.15 10.03
CA LEU A 20 -4.33 4.81 10.39
C LEU A 20 -3.88 4.72 11.85
N SER A 21 -3.26 5.78 12.38
CA SER A 21 -2.85 5.82 13.78
C SER A 21 -4.05 5.78 14.73
N GLU A 22 -5.17 6.40 14.35
CA GLU A 22 -6.41 6.37 15.12
C GLU A 22 -7.10 5.00 15.08
N LEU A 23 -7.15 4.36 13.90
CA LEU A 23 -7.86 3.10 13.70
C LEU A 23 -7.06 1.86 14.11
N PHE A 24 -5.72 1.96 14.08
CA PHE A 24 -4.80 0.85 14.30
C PHE A 24 -3.68 1.25 15.26
N SER A 25 -4.05 1.66 16.49
CA SER A 25 -3.14 2.21 17.50
C SER A 25 -1.93 1.32 17.86
N ASP A 26 -2.04 0.00 17.68
CA ASP A 26 -0.97 -0.97 17.98
C ASP A 26 -0.03 -1.23 16.79
N CYS A 27 -0.24 -0.55 15.65
CA CYS A 27 0.56 -0.73 14.44
C CYS A 27 1.63 0.35 14.31
N SER A 28 2.82 -0.03 13.84
CA SER A 28 3.83 0.98 13.49
C SER A 28 3.56 1.55 12.12
N ILE A 29 3.71 2.86 11.95
CA ILE A 29 3.53 3.54 10.66
C ILE A 29 4.88 4.13 10.24
N ARG A 30 5.28 3.89 8.99
CA ARG A 30 6.49 4.45 8.39
C ARG A 30 6.13 5.16 7.09
N LEU A 31 6.56 6.40 6.97
CA LEU A 31 6.36 7.24 5.79
C LEU A 31 7.61 7.19 4.92
N PHE A 32 7.42 7.21 3.61
CA PHE A 32 8.50 7.16 2.62
C PHE A 32 8.33 8.29 1.63
N ASP A 33 9.41 9.03 1.41
CA ASP A 33 9.48 10.09 0.41
C ASP A 33 9.78 9.54 -0.98
N SER A 34 10.29 8.30 -1.05
CA SER A 34 10.62 7.63 -2.30
C SER A 34 10.14 6.18 -2.34
N VAL A 35 9.78 5.76 -3.54
CA VAL A 35 9.36 4.40 -3.83
C VAL A 35 10.52 3.41 -3.68
N ASP A 36 11.74 3.84 -4.01
CA ASP A 36 12.91 2.96 -3.94
C ASP A 36 13.25 2.61 -2.49
N GLU A 37 13.25 3.60 -1.60
CA GLU A 37 13.43 3.39 -0.16
C GLU A 37 12.35 2.46 0.43
N LEU A 38 11.10 2.64 -0.01
CA LEU A 38 10.01 1.75 0.38
C LEU A 38 10.34 0.30 0.01
N PHE A 39 10.70 0.01 -1.24
CA PHE A 39 10.97 -1.37 -1.65
C PHE A 39 12.26 -1.95 -1.07
N GLU A 40 13.31 -1.15 -0.89
CA GLU A 40 14.52 -1.60 -0.20
C GLU A 40 14.19 -2.03 1.23
N THR A 41 13.35 -1.25 1.91
CA THR A 41 12.88 -1.60 3.25
C THR A 41 12.01 -2.86 3.24
N LEU A 42 11.06 -2.95 2.32
CA LEU A 42 10.16 -4.11 2.21
C LEU A 42 10.89 -5.40 1.82
N ALA A 43 11.94 -5.33 1.00
CA ALA A 43 12.70 -6.50 0.55
C ALA A 43 13.38 -7.26 1.71
N ALA A 44 13.76 -6.54 2.78
CA ALA A 44 14.33 -7.12 3.99
C ALA A 44 13.30 -7.34 5.11
N TYR A 45 12.04 -6.95 4.90
CA TYR A 45 11.02 -6.96 5.95
C TYR A 45 10.43 -8.36 6.14
N THR A 46 10.46 -8.87 7.37
CA THR A 46 10.05 -10.25 7.69
C THR A 46 8.72 -10.37 8.44
N GLU A 47 8.21 -9.26 9.00
CA GLU A 47 6.96 -9.25 9.75
C GLU A 47 5.75 -8.90 8.85
N PRO A 48 4.51 -9.28 9.24
CA PRO A 48 3.32 -8.89 8.49
C PRO A 48 3.18 -7.37 8.34
N ALA A 49 2.96 -6.92 7.11
CA ALA A 49 2.86 -5.51 6.78
C ALA A 49 1.88 -5.21 5.64
N VAL A 50 1.36 -3.99 5.66
CA VAL A 50 0.58 -3.42 4.56
C VAL A 50 1.33 -2.23 4.00
N ALA A 51 1.64 -2.27 2.72
CA ALA A 51 2.27 -1.19 1.98
C ALA A 51 1.22 -0.42 1.16
N ILE A 52 1.07 0.87 1.44
CA ILE A 52 0.18 1.78 0.75
C ILE A 52 1.01 2.55 -0.28
N VAL A 53 0.66 2.40 -1.55
CA VAL A 53 1.40 3.01 -2.66
C VAL A 53 0.45 3.81 -3.52
N ALA A 54 0.58 5.13 -3.48
CA ALA A 54 -0.28 6.01 -4.24
C ALA A 54 0.31 6.47 -5.57
N ARG A 55 -0.59 6.71 -6.52
CA ARG A 55 -0.35 7.26 -7.87
C ARG A 55 0.85 6.60 -8.56
N PRO A 56 0.89 5.26 -8.65
CA PRO A 56 2.04 4.59 -9.23
C PRO A 56 2.19 4.93 -10.71
N THR A 57 3.43 5.19 -11.13
CA THR A 57 3.79 5.21 -12.55
C THR A 57 3.61 3.81 -13.16
N VAL A 58 3.57 3.71 -14.50
CA VAL A 58 3.51 2.41 -15.18
C VAL A 58 4.69 1.50 -14.79
N CYS A 59 5.89 2.08 -14.64
CA CYS A 59 7.07 1.34 -14.21
C CYS A 59 6.94 0.82 -12.77
N LEU A 60 6.39 1.64 -11.87
CA LEU A 60 6.11 1.23 -10.49
C LEU A 60 5.06 0.12 -10.45
N PHE A 61 3.97 0.27 -11.21
CA PHE A 61 2.94 -0.75 -11.28
C PHE A 61 3.51 -2.09 -11.81
N ALA A 62 4.39 -2.06 -12.82
CA ALA A 62 5.07 -3.27 -13.29
C ALA A 62 5.95 -3.92 -12.21
N ARG A 63 6.67 -3.13 -11.41
CA ARG A 63 7.46 -3.64 -10.26
C ARG A 63 6.55 -4.24 -9.19
N LEU A 64 5.42 -3.60 -8.92
CA LEU A 64 4.38 -4.07 -8.02
C LEU A 64 3.63 -5.29 -8.56
N MET A 65 3.79 -5.71 -9.81
CA MET A 65 3.14 -6.90 -10.36
C MET A 65 4.11 -8.10 -10.45
N ASP A 66 5.38 -7.90 -10.10
CA ASP A 66 6.41 -8.93 -10.11
C ASP A 66 6.52 -9.59 -8.70
N PRO A 67 5.96 -10.78 -8.50
CA PRO A 67 5.95 -11.43 -7.18
C PRO A 67 7.35 -11.82 -6.70
N THR A 68 8.35 -11.90 -7.59
CA THR A 68 9.72 -12.27 -7.21
C THR A 68 10.46 -11.16 -6.48
N LYS A 69 9.96 -9.92 -6.57
CA LYS A 69 10.56 -8.72 -5.98
C LYS A 69 9.92 -8.28 -4.68
N LEU A 70 8.92 -9.03 -4.20
CA LEU A 70 8.07 -8.63 -3.09
C LEU A 70 8.16 -9.64 -1.96
N ALA A 71 8.17 -9.13 -0.74
CA ALA A 71 8.16 -9.95 0.45
C ALA A 71 6.76 -10.58 0.64
N GLN A 72 6.70 -11.89 0.85
CA GLN A 72 5.44 -12.66 0.88
C GLN A 72 4.51 -12.29 2.05
N ASN A 73 5.08 -11.70 3.10
CA ASN A 73 4.45 -11.16 4.31
C ASN A 73 3.93 -9.72 4.13
N VAL A 74 4.03 -9.15 2.93
CA VAL A 74 3.53 -7.81 2.62
C VAL A 74 2.28 -7.92 1.76
N ARG A 75 1.29 -7.09 2.06
CA ARG A 75 0.13 -6.84 1.18
C ARG A 75 0.17 -5.42 0.70
N PHE A 76 -0.27 -5.20 -0.53
CA PHE A 76 -0.23 -3.88 -1.16
C PHE A 76 -1.63 -3.30 -1.28
N VAL A 77 -1.78 -2.05 -0.89
CA VAL A 77 -2.96 -1.23 -1.17
C VAL A 77 -2.50 -0.12 -2.11
N VAL A 78 -2.92 -0.21 -3.36
CA VAL A 78 -2.47 0.70 -4.41
C VAL A 78 -3.55 1.72 -4.68
N ILE A 79 -3.27 2.99 -4.38
CA ILE A 79 -4.19 4.09 -4.64
C ILE A 79 -3.90 4.61 -6.04
N GLY A 80 -4.81 4.38 -6.97
CA GLY A 80 -4.65 4.80 -8.35
C GLY A 80 -5.63 4.11 -9.26
N GLY A 81 -5.65 4.55 -10.52
CA GLY A 81 -6.53 3.94 -11.51
C GLY A 81 -6.99 4.96 -12.54
N GLY A 82 -6.39 4.87 -13.73
CA GLY A 82 -7.13 5.05 -14.97
C GLY A 82 -7.72 3.70 -15.40
N SER A 83 -8.72 3.72 -16.27
CA SER A 83 -9.62 2.64 -16.71
C SER A 83 -8.99 1.38 -17.36
N LYS A 84 -7.74 1.01 -17.02
CA LYS A 84 -6.92 0.03 -17.74
C LYS A 84 -6.24 -1.04 -16.88
N VAL A 85 -6.71 -1.32 -15.66
CA VAL A 85 -6.35 -2.59 -15.01
C VAL A 85 -7.28 -3.67 -15.59
N SER A 86 -6.96 -4.14 -16.79
CA SER A 86 -7.72 -5.18 -17.49
C SER A 86 -7.33 -6.60 -17.07
N GLN A 87 -6.37 -6.74 -16.16
CA GLN A 87 -5.91 -8.02 -15.62
C GLN A 87 -6.41 -8.22 -14.18
N PRO A 88 -6.72 -9.46 -13.76
CA PRO A 88 -7.04 -9.73 -12.38
C PRO A 88 -5.85 -9.34 -11.49
N LEU A 89 -6.13 -8.61 -10.42
CA LEU A 89 -5.12 -8.23 -9.44
C LEU A 89 -4.66 -9.49 -8.69
N PRO A 90 -3.36 -9.59 -8.35
CA PRO A 90 -2.89 -10.64 -7.47
C PRO A 90 -3.58 -10.57 -6.11
N GLY A 91 -3.84 -11.71 -5.47
CA GLY A 91 -4.52 -11.74 -4.15
C GLY A 91 -3.78 -11.01 -3.02
N TRP A 92 -2.51 -10.66 -3.23
CA TRP A 92 -1.73 -9.85 -2.30
C TRP A 92 -1.83 -8.34 -2.54
N MET A 93 -2.67 -7.91 -3.49
CA MET A 93 -2.85 -6.51 -3.88
C MET A 93 -4.33 -6.12 -3.91
N GLN A 94 -4.63 -4.98 -3.30
CA GLN A 94 -5.91 -4.28 -3.38
C GLN A 94 -5.72 -2.97 -4.15
N MET A 95 -6.72 -2.58 -4.94
CA MET A 95 -6.73 -1.32 -5.67
C MET A 95 -7.79 -0.37 -5.10
N VAL A 96 -7.43 0.89 -4.94
CA VAL A 96 -8.32 1.98 -4.54
C VAL A 96 -8.32 3.03 -5.67
N PRO A 97 -9.42 3.21 -6.41
CA PRO A 97 -9.45 4.12 -7.56
C PRO A 97 -9.42 5.59 -7.13
N LEU A 98 -8.96 6.47 -8.02
CA LEU A 98 -9.07 7.92 -7.85
C LEU A 98 -10.35 8.48 -8.52
N PRO A 99 -11.03 9.46 -7.92
CA PRO A 99 -10.83 9.94 -6.55
C PRO A 99 -11.25 8.87 -5.53
N PHE A 100 -10.59 8.85 -4.37
CA PHE A 100 -10.94 7.95 -3.26
C PHE A 100 -11.45 8.73 -2.06
N ASP A 101 -12.24 8.07 -1.23
CA ASP A 101 -12.54 8.52 0.12
C ASP A 101 -11.88 7.59 1.16
N THR A 102 -11.81 8.07 2.40
CA THR A 102 -11.21 7.36 3.52
C THR A 102 -11.85 5.99 3.77
N THR A 103 -13.15 5.83 3.52
CA THR A 103 -13.86 4.55 3.71
C THR A 103 -13.39 3.50 2.72
N MET A 104 -13.20 3.88 1.45
CA MET A 104 -12.67 2.98 0.42
C MET A 104 -11.26 2.50 0.77
N LEU A 105 -10.39 3.42 1.22
CA LEU A 105 -9.04 3.11 1.64
C LEU A 105 -9.03 2.15 2.84
N ILE A 106 -9.81 2.46 3.88
CA ILE A 106 -9.91 1.60 5.07
C ILE A 106 -10.44 0.21 4.71
N SER A 107 -11.44 0.13 3.82
CA SER A 107 -11.98 -1.16 3.37
C SER A 107 -10.89 -2.00 2.69
N ALA A 108 -10.11 -1.41 1.78
CA ALA A 108 -9.01 -2.10 1.11
C ALA A 108 -7.93 -2.56 2.09
N ILE A 109 -7.59 -1.71 3.07
CA ILE A 109 -6.62 -2.04 4.13
C ILE A 109 -7.12 -3.18 5.00
N ARG A 110 -8.39 -3.19 5.40
CA ARG A 110 -8.97 -4.29 6.20
C ARG A 110 -8.92 -5.61 5.44
N THR A 111 -9.25 -5.62 4.15
CA THR A 111 -9.10 -6.81 3.30
C THR A 111 -7.64 -7.28 3.26
N ALA A 112 -6.70 -6.37 3.03
CA ALA A 112 -5.27 -6.69 3.02
C ALA A 112 -4.79 -7.28 4.36
N ILE A 113 -5.29 -6.78 5.50
CA ILE A 113 -4.95 -7.32 6.83
C ILE A 113 -5.53 -8.72 7.02
N SER A 114 -6.76 -8.96 6.58
CA SER A 114 -7.40 -10.28 6.67
C SER A 114 -6.62 -11.34 5.89
N ASP A 115 -6.05 -10.98 4.74
CA ASP A 115 -5.25 -11.88 3.89
C ASP A 115 -3.83 -12.17 4.44
N LEU A 116 -3.42 -11.52 5.53
CA LEU A 116 -2.16 -11.76 6.24
C LEU A 116 -2.28 -12.77 7.39
N ARG A 117 -3.50 -13.14 7.78
CA ARG A 117 -3.78 -14.11 8.86
C ARG A 117 -3.87 -15.54 8.32
#